data_AF-A0A3Q1M8Q9-F1
#
_entry.id   AF-A0A3Q1M8Q9-F1
#
_cell.length_a   1.000
_cell.length_b   1.000
_cell.length_c   1.000
_cell.angle_alpha   90.00
_cell.angle_beta   90.00
_cell.angle_gamma   90.00
#
_symmetry.space_group_name_H-M   'P 1'
#
loop_
_entity.id
_entity.type
_entity.pdbx_description
1 polymer ?
#
loop_
_entity_poly.entity_id
_entity_poly.type
_entity_poly.pdbx_seq_one_letter_code
_entity_poly.pdbx_strand_id
1 'polypeptide(L)'
;MNQFHFKALHFYLTRALQLLRGGGGCSREPGQMVFRGVRTIRFEPKRLWDSIHFGQFASSSLNEAVARSFGNTTFFSLRTCFGAPIQDLSVFPEQHEVLIPPHEVFVVTDFFQNETHSLVTLSSTNHICSHFNCAYLGGRKRPRCESVPSESPSCPSFPCFDSPGPADHSLPFLLSLAGGQADSLSKGAFSLLSWQTLLLASWGFWLLETRI
;
A
#
# COMPACT_ATOMS: atom_id res chain seq x y z
N MET A 1 -5.86 -13.69 13.15
CA MET A 1 -6.60 -12.48 12.75
C MET A 1 -7.00 -11.58 13.92
N ASN A 2 -7.14 -12.08 15.16
CA ASN A 2 -7.59 -11.26 16.29
C ASN A 2 -6.56 -10.21 16.77
N GLN A 3 -5.28 -10.40 16.46
CA GLN A 3 -4.18 -9.49 16.84
C GLN A 3 -3.80 -8.48 15.73
N PHE A 4 -4.50 -8.49 14.59
CA PHE A 4 -4.25 -7.52 13.51
C PHE A 4 -5.32 -6.42 13.57
N HIS A 5 -4.96 -5.27 14.17
CA HIS A 5 -5.88 -4.17 14.41
C HIS A 5 -6.11 -3.26 13.18
N PHE A 6 -5.30 -3.40 12.13
CA PHE A 6 -5.33 -2.54 10.95
C PHE A 6 -6.18 -3.11 9.80
N LYS A 7 -7.25 -3.85 10.11
CA LYS A 7 -8.08 -4.55 9.10
C LYS A 7 -8.68 -3.58 8.07
N ALA A 8 -9.36 -2.55 8.56
CA ALA A 8 -10.00 -1.55 7.71
C ALA A 8 -8.95 -0.77 6.89
N LEU A 9 -7.87 -0.32 7.54
CA LEU A 9 -6.77 0.38 6.85
C LEU A 9 -6.17 -0.47 5.73
N HIS A 10 -5.84 -1.73 5.99
CA HIS A 10 -5.31 -2.64 4.99
C HIS A 10 -6.29 -2.83 3.82
N PHE A 11 -7.58 -3.00 4.11
CA PHE A 11 -8.61 -3.12 3.08
C PHE A 11 -8.69 -1.86 2.21
N TYR A 12 -8.83 -0.68 2.81
CA TYR A 12 -8.96 0.58 2.08
C TYR A 12 -7.71 0.89 1.26
N LEU A 13 -6.52 0.66 1.81
CA LEU A 13 -5.27 0.90 1.10
C LEU A 13 -5.10 -0.05 -0.09
N THR A 14 -5.42 -1.33 0.10
CA THR A 14 -5.43 -2.31 -1.01
C THR A 14 -6.40 -1.89 -2.11
N ARG A 15 -7.61 -1.46 -1.74
CA ARG A 15 -8.63 -1.04 -2.71
C ARG A 15 -8.25 0.27 -3.41
N ALA A 16 -7.67 1.23 -2.70
CA ALA A 16 -7.23 2.49 -3.26
C ALA A 16 -6.17 2.27 -4.35
N LEU A 17 -5.17 1.41 -4.12
CA LEU A 17 -4.16 1.10 -5.13
C LEU A 17 -4.75 0.44 -6.38
N GLN A 18 -5.72 -0.47 -6.21
CA GLN A 18 -6.43 -1.07 -7.34
C GLN A 18 -7.18 -0.05 -8.20
N LEU A 19 -7.77 0.96 -7.55
CA LEU A 19 -8.51 2.04 -8.24
C LEU A 19 -7.55 3.01 -8.93
N LEU A 20 -6.47 3.43 -8.26
CA LEU A 20 -5.49 4.39 -8.79
C LEU A 20 -4.73 3.86 -10.00
N ARG A 21 -4.41 2.56 -10.01
CA ARG A 21 -3.74 1.91 -11.15
C ARG A 21 -4.57 1.97 -12.44
N GLY A 22 -5.91 1.98 -12.31
CA GLY A 22 -6.80 1.62 -13.40
C GLY A 22 -6.66 0.14 -13.79
N GLY A 23 -7.60 -0.39 -14.57
CA GLY A 23 -7.66 -1.81 -14.94
C GLY A 23 -6.51 -2.36 -15.81
N GLY A 24 -5.38 -1.63 -15.91
CA GLY A 24 -4.24 -1.99 -16.74
C GLY A 24 -3.21 -2.84 -15.98
N GLY A 25 -3.06 -4.10 -16.38
CA GLY A 25 -1.88 -4.93 -16.07
C GLY A 25 -0.61 -4.43 -16.76
N CYS A 26 0.53 -5.09 -16.55
CA CYS A 26 1.68 -5.00 -17.46
C CYS A 26 1.44 -5.72 -18.81
N SER A 27 0.18 -5.93 -19.19
CA SER A 27 -0.19 -6.71 -20.38
C SER A 27 0.19 -6.03 -21.69
N ARG A 28 0.57 -4.74 -21.66
CA ARG A 28 0.88 -3.92 -22.87
C ARG A 28 2.13 -3.06 -22.74
N GLU A 29 2.50 -2.63 -21.53
CA GLU A 29 3.62 -1.72 -21.27
C GLU A 29 4.59 -2.37 -20.27
N PRO A 30 5.91 -2.15 -20.41
CA PRO A 30 6.86 -2.50 -19.37
C PRO A 30 6.50 -1.73 -18.09
N GLY A 31 6.40 -2.45 -16.96
CA GLY A 31 6.01 -1.87 -15.67
C GLY A 31 6.83 -0.63 -15.27
N GLN A 32 6.27 0.16 -14.36
CA GLN A 32 6.87 1.42 -13.92
C GLN A 32 8.17 1.15 -13.16
N MET A 33 9.24 1.85 -13.56
CA MET A 33 10.53 1.78 -12.88
C MET A 33 10.50 2.66 -11.63
N VAL A 34 10.81 2.07 -10.47
CA VAL A 34 10.82 2.73 -9.16
C VAL A 34 12.01 2.24 -8.33
N PHE A 35 12.35 3.01 -7.30
CA PHE A 35 13.53 2.80 -6.49
C PHE A 35 13.21 2.78 -5.00
N ARG A 36 13.90 1.94 -4.24
CA ARG A 36 13.75 1.86 -2.78
C ARG A 36 15.09 1.64 -2.10
N GLY A 37 15.49 2.59 -1.25
CA GLY A 37 16.65 2.47 -0.37
C GLY A 37 16.28 1.96 1.02
N VAL A 38 17.11 1.08 1.58
CA VAL A 38 16.96 0.52 2.93
C VAL A 38 18.29 0.65 3.68
N ARG A 39 18.25 1.14 4.94
CA ARG A 39 19.45 1.34 5.78
C ARG A 39 19.83 0.13 6.63
N THR A 40 18.84 -0.58 7.15
CA THR A 40 19.06 -1.54 8.25
C THR A 40 19.26 -2.97 7.77
N ILE A 41 18.61 -3.34 6.66
CA ILE A 41 18.58 -4.71 6.16
C ILE A 41 19.54 -4.84 4.98
N ARG A 42 20.32 -5.92 4.98
CA ARG A 42 21.12 -6.37 3.85
C ARG A 42 20.42 -7.57 3.20
N PHE A 43 19.77 -7.33 2.07
CA PHE A 43 19.09 -8.39 1.34
C PHE A 43 20.09 -9.16 0.47
N GLU A 44 19.92 -10.48 0.44
CA GLU A 44 20.66 -11.39 -0.43
C GLU A 44 19.69 -12.44 -0.98
N PRO A 45 19.46 -12.47 -2.30
CA PRO A 45 18.62 -13.48 -2.92
C PRO A 45 19.36 -14.82 -2.93
N LYS A 46 18.62 -15.94 -2.81
CA LYS A 46 19.22 -17.27 -2.89
C LYS A 46 19.78 -17.55 -4.29
N ARG A 47 19.02 -17.18 -5.33
CA ARG A 47 19.42 -17.29 -6.74
C ARG A 47 18.81 -16.17 -7.58
N LEU A 48 19.42 -15.89 -8.72
CA LEU A 48 18.78 -15.13 -9.80
C LEU A 48 17.55 -15.91 -10.28
N TRP A 49 16.53 -15.17 -10.71
CA TRP A 49 15.22 -15.66 -11.14
C TRP A 49 14.33 -16.24 -10.04
N ASP A 50 14.76 -16.16 -8.77
CA ASP A 50 13.90 -16.50 -7.65
C ASP A 50 12.75 -15.49 -7.53
N SER A 51 11.57 -16.01 -7.19
CA SER A 51 10.38 -15.22 -6.94
C SER A 51 10.32 -14.73 -5.50
N ILE A 52 10.06 -13.45 -5.30
CA ILE A 52 9.90 -12.82 -4.00
C ILE A 52 8.68 -11.89 -3.99
N HIS A 53 8.18 -11.58 -2.81
CA HIS A 53 7.19 -10.52 -2.59
C HIS A 53 7.49 -9.89 -1.24
N PHE A 54 7.12 -8.62 -1.06
CA PHE A 54 7.45 -7.90 0.18
C PHE A 54 6.60 -8.34 1.37
N GLY A 55 5.39 -8.89 1.14
CA GLY A 55 4.47 -9.31 2.20
C GLY A 55 3.85 -8.15 3.00
N GLN A 56 4.31 -6.92 2.75
CA GLN A 56 3.83 -5.66 3.31
C GLN A 56 3.74 -4.63 2.19
N PHE A 57 2.99 -3.55 2.42
CA PHE A 57 3.04 -2.40 1.53
C PHE A 57 4.47 -1.86 1.49
N ALA A 58 5.00 -1.68 0.28
CA ALA A 58 6.35 -1.20 0.09
C ALA A 58 6.32 0.19 -0.56
N SER A 59 6.84 1.18 0.17
CA SER A 59 7.04 2.52 -0.36
C SER A 59 8.27 2.54 -1.27
N SER A 60 8.17 3.23 -2.39
CA SER A 60 9.23 3.41 -3.39
C SER A 60 9.12 4.79 -4.01
N SER A 61 10.14 5.25 -4.74
CA SER A 61 10.15 6.56 -5.38
C SER A 61 10.45 6.42 -6.88
N LEU A 62 9.87 7.29 -7.70
CA LEU A 62 10.28 7.46 -9.09
C LEU A 62 11.66 8.11 -9.22
N ASN A 63 12.14 8.77 -8.16
CA ASN A 63 13.41 9.46 -8.15
C ASN A 63 14.45 8.63 -7.36
N GLU A 64 15.49 8.19 -8.07
CA GLU A 64 16.58 7.39 -7.48
C GLU A 64 17.29 8.14 -6.34
N ALA A 65 17.53 9.44 -6.49
CA ALA A 65 18.21 10.24 -5.47
C ALA A 65 17.40 10.33 -4.17
N VAL A 66 16.08 10.48 -4.30
CA VAL A 66 15.16 10.44 -3.16
C VAL A 66 15.21 9.07 -2.49
N ALA A 67 15.14 7.98 -3.26
CA ALA A 67 15.23 6.63 -2.71
C ALA A 67 16.55 6.36 -1.97
N ARG A 68 17.69 6.84 -2.50
CA ARG A 68 19.00 6.72 -1.85
C ARG A 68 19.08 7.49 -0.53
N SER A 69 18.35 8.60 -0.41
CA SER A 69 18.28 9.35 0.85
C SER A 69 17.72 8.49 1.98
N PHE A 70 16.79 7.56 1.70
CA PHE A 70 16.21 6.65 2.69
C PHE A 70 17.14 5.50 3.09
N GLY A 71 18.19 5.22 2.33
CA GLY A 71 19.17 4.19 2.63
C GLY A 71 19.92 3.66 1.43
N ASN A 72 21.13 3.12 1.68
CA ASN A 72 21.97 2.55 0.64
C ASN A 72 22.56 1.17 0.99
N THR A 73 22.19 0.60 2.15
CA THR A 73 22.67 -0.73 2.56
C THR A 73 22.08 -1.81 1.67
N THR A 74 20.79 -1.72 1.39
CA THR A 74 20.17 -2.41 0.26
C THR A 74 19.45 -1.39 -0.60
N PHE A 75 19.75 -1.41 -1.89
CA PHE A 75 19.09 -0.57 -2.86
C PHE A 75 18.37 -1.43 -3.89
N PHE A 76 17.04 -1.24 -3.98
CA PHE A 76 16.19 -1.96 -4.91
C PHE A 76 15.85 -1.08 -6.10
N SER A 77 16.09 -1.61 -7.29
CA SER A 77 15.56 -1.11 -8.57
C SER A 77 14.42 -2.02 -8.99
N LEU A 78 13.18 -1.53 -9.00
CA LEU A 78 12.01 -2.35 -9.24
C LEU A 78 11.27 -1.92 -10.50
N ARG A 79 10.84 -2.89 -11.31
CA ARG A 79 9.78 -2.68 -12.31
C ARG A 79 8.48 -3.21 -11.74
N THR A 80 7.61 -2.33 -11.25
CA THR A 80 6.31 -2.70 -10.67
C THR A 80 5.19 -2.57 -11.69
N CYS A 81 4.27 -3.52 -11.66
CA CYS A 81 3.04 -3.51 -12.44
C CYS A 81 1.85 -3.04 -11.60
N PHE A 82 1.86 -3.29 -10.29
CA PHE A 82 0.71 -3.07 -9.41
C PHE A 82 0.91 -1.89 -8.45
N GLY A 83 2.07 -1.27 -8.44
CA GLY A 83 2.33 -0.02 -7.72
C GLY A 83 1.51 1.13 -8.31
N ALA A 84 1.08 2.05 -7.45
CA ALA A 84 0.40 3.26 -7.89
C ALA A 84 1.13 4.50 -7.37
N PRO A 85 1.32 5.55 -8.19
CA PRO A 85 1.82 6.83 -7.72
C PRO A 85 0.78 7.45 -6.76
N ILE A 86 1.24 7.87 -5.60
CA ILE A 86 0.40 8.52 -4.58
C ILE A 86 0.85 9.96 -4.32
N GLN A 87 1.62 10.54 -5.23
CA GLN A 87 2.18 11.89 -5.10
C GLN A 87 1.10 12.93 -4.74
N ASP A 88 -0.03 12.92 -5.45
CA ASP A 88 -1.13 13.88 -5.24
C ASP A 88 -1.91 13.65 -3.93
N LEU A 89 -1.68 12.51 -3.28
CA LEU A 89 -2.30 12.11 -2.00
C LEU A 89 -1.31 12.14 -0.84
N SER A 90 -0.02 12.42 -1.11
CA SER A 90 1.05 12.38 -0.12
C SER A 90 1.23 13.74 0.54
N VAL A 91 1.62 13.71 1.82
CA VAL A 91 2.08 14.90 2.56
C VAL A 91 3.43 15.40 2.01
N PHE A 92 4.17 14.54 1.31
CA PHE A 92 5.49 14.81 0.75
C PHE A 92 5.53 14.55 -0.77
N PRO A 93 4.90 15.42 -1.58
CA PRO A 93 4.82 15.22 -3.04
C PRO A 93 6.21 15.16 -3.71
N GLU A 94 7.22 15.80 -3.13
CA GLU A 94 8.60 15.80 -3.62
C GLU A 94 9.26 14.42 -3.57
N GLN A 95 8.70 13.48 -2.79
CA GLN A 95 9.22 12.12 -2.74
C GLN A 95 8.83 11.31 -3.97
N HIS A 96 7.88 11.78 -4.79
CA HIS A 96 7.36 11.07 -5.96
C HIS A 96 7.04 9.60 -5.64
N GLU A 97 6.31 9.41 -4.54
CA GLU A 97 6.10 8.10 -3.95
C GLU A 97 5.19 7.23 -4.82
N VAL A 98 5.63 5.99 -5.04
CA VAL A 98 4.86 4.90 -5.61
C VAL A 98 4.70 3.83 -4.54
N LEU A 99 3.46 3.51 -4.20
CA LEU A 99 3.15 2.52 -3.19
C LEU A 99 2.85 1.17 -3.83
N ILE A 100 3.62 0.16 -3.46
CA ILE A 100 3.55 -1.20 -4.00
C ILE A 100 2.70 -2.07 -3.06
N PRO A 101 1.71 -2.82 -3.58
CA PRO A 101 0.87 -3.69 -2.76
C PRO A 101 1.64 -4.92 -2.24
N PRO A 102 1.25 -5.47 -1.08
CA PRO A 102 1.96 -6.59 -0.43
C PRO A 102 1.96 -7.91 -1.23
N HIS A 103 1.01 -8.05 -2.17
CA HIS A 103 0.76 -9.28 -2.90
C HIS A 103 1.48 -9.34 -4.25
N GLU A 104 2.15 -8.28 -4.68
CA GLU A 104 2.88 -8.27 -5.95
C GLU A 104 4.09 -9.21 -5.90
N VAL A 105 4.20 -10.07 -6.92
CA VAL A 105 5.29 -11.04 -7.03
C VAL A 105 6.32 -10.53 -8.03
N PHE A 106 7.56 -10.46 -7.58
CA PHE A 106 8.72 -10.04 -8.35
C PHE A 106 9.67 -11.22 -8.57
N VAL A 107 10.43 -11.17 -9.66
CA VAL A 107 11.60 -12.03 -9.89
C VAL A 107 12.87 -11.21 -9.77
N VAL A 108 13.91 -11.81 -9.20
CA VAL A 108 15.24 -11.20 -9.12
C VAL A 108 15.91 -11.32 -10.49
N THR A 109 16.07 -10.20 -11.20
CA THR A 109 16.68 -10.20 -12.53
C THR A 109 18.17 -9.91 -12.49
N ASP A 110 18.62 -9.15 -11.49
CA ASP A 110 20.03 -8.84 -11.29
C ASP A 110 20.32 -8.63 -9.80
N PHE A 111 21.53 -8.98 -9.40
CA PHE A 111 22.00 -8.85 -8.03
C PHE A 111 23.50 -8.60 -8.00
N PHE A 112 23.87 -7.57 -7.27
CA PHE A 112 25.27 -7.22 -7.04
C PHE A 112 25.47 -6.89 -5.57
N GLN A 113 26.55 -7.39 -4.99
CA GLN A 113 26.85 -7.19 -3.59
C GLN A 113 28.32 -6.81 -3.39
N ASN A 114 28.52 -5.73 -2.64
CA ASN A 114 29.82 -5.26 -2.16
C ASN A 114 29.91 -5.39 -0.65
N GLU A 115 31.06 -5.11 -0.04
CA GLU A 115 31.24 -5.18 1.42
C GLU A 115 30.23 -4.34 2.21
N THR A 116 29.77 -3.21 1.65
CA THR A 116 28.93 -2.23 2.35
C THR A 116 27.49 -2.15 1.85
N HIS A 117 27.19 -2.62 0.64
CA HIS A 117 25.86 -2.46 0.03
C HIS A 117 25.49 -3.60 -0.92
N SER A 118 24.18 -3.90 -0.96
CA SER A 118 23.53 -4.79 -1.91
C SER A 118 22.70 -3.97 -2.92
N LEU A 119 22.90 -4.20 -4.22
CA LEU A 119 22.05 -3.69 -5.29
C LEU A 119 21.21 -4.85 -5.84
N VAL A 120 19.91 -4.67 -5.89
CA VAL A 120 18.96 -5.72 -6.28
C VAL A 120 18.02 -5.18 -7.34
N THR A 121 17.94 -5.84 -8.48
CA THR A 121 16.98 -5.50 -9.53
C THR A 121 15.85 -6.53 -9.54
N LEU A 122 14.62 -6.03 -9.43
CA LEU A 122 13.40 -6.82 -9.35
C LEU A 122 12.48 -6.47 -10.51
N SER A 123 11.93 -7.48 -11.17
CA SER A 123 10.89 -7.28 -12.19
C SER A 123 9.60 -7.95 -11.77
N SER A 124 8.49 -7.23 -11.83
CA SER A 124 7.18 -7.79 -11.58
C SER A 124 6.86 -8.90 -12.58
N THR A 125 6.22 -9.95 -12.07
CA THR A 125 5.76 -11.09 -12.87
C THR A 125 4.38 -10.83 -13.49
N ASN A 126 3.79 -9.64 -13.28
CA ASN A 126 2.39 -9.34 -13.58
C ASN A 126 1.40 -10.30 -12.89
N HIS A 127 1.84 -11.01 -11.84
CA HIS A 127 1.03 -11.86 -11.00
C HIS A 127 1.01 -11.35 -9.56
N ILE A 128 -0.07 -11.66 -8.87
CA ILE A 128 -0.23 -11.44 -7.44
C ILE A 128 -0.43 -12.78 -6.74
N CYS A 129 0.17 -12.91 -5.55
CA CYS A 129 -0.07 -14.03 -4.65
C CYS A 129 -0.67 -13.52 -3.34
N SER A 130 -1.88 -13.96 -3.03
CA SER A 130 -2.43 -13.85 -1.68
C SER A 130 -2.83 -15.22 -1.16
N HIS A 131 -2.52 -15.47 0.12
CA HIS A 131 -3.03 -16.61 0.87
C HIS A 131 -4.34 -16.31 1.60
N PHE A 132 -4.82 -15.06 1.52
CA PHE A 132 -6.00 -14.58 2.22
C PHE A 132 -6.95 -13.92 1.22
N ASN A 133 -8.22 -14.36 1.24
CA ASN A 133 -9.29 -13.76 0.47
C ASN A 133 -10.51 -13.56 1.37
N CYS A 134 -11.07 -12.34 1.38
CA CYS A 134 -12.12 -11.86 2.29
C CYS A 134 -11.92 -12.34 3.76
N ALA A 135 -10.67 -12.32 4.25
CA ALA A 135 -10.33 -12.94 5.53
C ALA A 135 -10.91 -12.22 6.77
N TYR A 136 -11.36 -10.98 6.62
CA TYR A 136 -12.11 -10.25 7.67
C TYR A 136 -13.57 -10.71 7.76
N LEU A 137 -14.11 -11.34 6.71
CA LEU A 137 -15.44 -11.94 6.68
C LEU A 137 -15.41 -13.44 7.08
N GLY A 138 -14.34 -13.88 7.75
CA GLY A 138 -14.17 -15.28 8.17
C GLY A 138 -13.45 -16.17 7.14
N GLY A 139 -12.94 -15.60 6.04
CA GLY A 139 -12.10 -16.34 5.09
C GLY A 139 -10.85 -16.92 5.75
N ARG A 140 -10.57 -18.21 5.49
CA ARG A 140 -9.41 -18.91 6.04
C ARG A 140 -8.17 -18.75 5.17
N LYS A 141 -6.99 -18.86 5.79
CA LYS A 141 -5.71 -18.91 5.06
C LYS A 141 -5.72 -20.12 4.12
N ARG A 142 -5.45 -19.90 2.84
CA ARG A 142 -5.33 -20.97 1.86
C ARG A 142 -3.88 -21.46 1.78
N PRO A 143 -3.66 -22.76 1.59
CA PRO A 143 -2.31 -23.33 1.51
C PRO A 143 -1.58 -22.92 0.22
N ARG A 144 -2.31 -22.61 -0.85
CA ARG A 144 -1.77 -22.16 -2.14
C ARG A 144 -2.01 -20.68 -2.33
N CYS A 145 -1.10 -20.03 -3.06
CA CYS A 145 -1.30 -18.68 -3.58
C CYS A 145 -2.52 -18.67 -4.50
N GLU A 146 -3.40 -17.69 -4.30
CA GLU A 146 -4.45 -17.39 -5.26
C GLU A 146 -4.11 -16.10 -5.99
N SER A 147 -4.24 -16.15 -7.31
CA SER A 147 -4.33 -14.95 -8.13
C SER A 147 -5.65 -14.27 -7.82
N VAL A 148 -5.62 -13.05 -7.29
CA VAL A 148 -6.84 -12.24 -7.20
C VAL A 148 -7.19 -11.81 -8.63
N PRO A 149 -8.41 -12.07 -9.13
CA PRO A 149 -8.82 -11.52 -10.41
C PRO A 149 -8.71 -9.98 -10.38
N SER A 150 -8.27 -9.38 -11.49
CA SER A 150 -8.25 -7.93 -11.70
C SER A 150 -9.65 -7.33 -11.75
N GLU A 151 -10.67 -8.16 -11.97
CA GLU A 151 -12.07 -7.82 -11.72
C GLU A 151 -12.34 -7.96 -10.23
N SER A 152 -12.86 -6.88 -9.66
CA SER A 152 -13.28 -6.78 -8.26
C SER A 152 -13.67 -8.15 -7.69
N PRO A 153 -13.00 -8.66 -6.64
CA PRO A 153 -13.64 -9.69 -5.86
C PRO A 153 -14.93 -9.04 -5.35
N SER A 154 -16.06 -9.55 -5.81
CA SER A 154 -17.32 -9.39 -5.11
C SER A 154 -17.16 -10.11 -3.77
N CYS A 155 -16.33 -9.57 -2.85
CA CYS A 155 -16.72 -9.68 -1.45
C CYS A 155 -18.08 -8.98 -1.45
N PRO A 156 -19.17 -9.69 -1.10
CA PRO A 156 -20.51 -9.15 -1.20
C PRO A 156 -20.49 -7.76 -0.59
N SER A 157 -20.98 -6.80 -1.37
CA SER A 157 -21.27 -5.44 -0.93
C SER A 157 -21.73 -5.49 0.51
N PHE A 158 -20.99 -4.81 1.40
CA PHE A 158 -21.26 -4.62 2.82
C PHE A 158 -22.57 -5.25 3.31
N PRO A 159 -22.47 -6.16 4.27
CA PRO A 159 -23.17 -5.89 5.51
C PRO A 159 -22.16 -5.83 6.65
N CYS A 160 -22.53 -5.11 7.71
CA CYS A 160 -21.76 -4.92 8.94
C CYS A 160 -20.79 -3.72 8.93
N PHE A 161 -21.29 -2.53 8.61
CA PHE A 161 -21.39 -1.58 9.71
C PHE A 161 -22.72 -1.92 10.39
N ASP A 162 -22.66 -2.51 11.59
CA ASP A 162 -23.85 -2.69 12.40
C ASP A 162 -24.54 -1.31 12.51
N SER A 163 -25.79 -1.27 12.07
CA SER A 163 -26.66 -0.13 12.37
C SER A 163 -26.70 0.00 13.90
N PRO A 164 -26.58 1.21 14.47
CA PRO A 164 -26.95 1.41 15.86
C PRO A 164 -28.40 0.93 16.03
N GLY A 165 -28.64 0.12 17.06
CA GLY A 165 -29.99 -0.29 17.46
C GLY A 165 -30.92 0.91 17.67
N PRO A 166 -32.24 0.66 17.76
CA PRO A 166 -33.28 1.65 17.52
C PRO A 166 -33.10 2.87 18.43
N ALA A 167 -32.88 4.02 17.81
CA ALA A 167 -33.02 5.30 18.48
C ALA A 167 -34.51 5.49 18.80
N ASP A 168 -34.77 5.69 20.08
CA ASP A 168 -36.07 5.93 20.66
C ASP A 168 -36.78 7.12 19.98
N HIS A 169 -38.09 7.00 19.85
CA HIS A 169 -38.95 7.94 19.15
C HIS A 169 -38.98 9.29 19.87
N SER A 170 -38.40 10.34 19.27
CA SER A 170 -38.77 11.73 19.53
C SER A 170 -38.47 12.61 18.31
N LEU A 171 -39.49 12.84 17.49
CA LEU A 171 -39.58 13.88 16.45
C LEU A 171 -39.46 15.31 17.06
N PRO A 172 -39.44 16.41 16.27
CA PRO A 172 -39.14 16.58 14.83
C PRO A 172 -38.12 17.72 14.60
N PHE A 173 -37.68 17.97 13.35
CA PHE A 173 -37.87 19.26 12.67
C PHE A 173 -37.25 19.24 11.25
N LEU A 174 -38.08 19.63 10.29
CA LEU A 174 -37.79 19.90 8.88
C LEU A 174 -36.89 21.14 8.72
N LEU A 175 -36.06 21.18 7.66
CA LEU A 175 -36.00 22.22 6.61
C LEU A 175 -34.86 21.86 5.63
N SER A 176 -35.16 21.48 4.39
CA SER A 176 -35.28 22.33 3.18
C SER A 176 -33.94 22.83 2.63
N LEU A 177 -33.58 22.31 1.46
CA LEU A 177 -32.50 22.76 0.58
C LEU A 177 -32.89 24.09 -0.08
N ALA A 178 -32.10 25.14 0.15
CA ALA A 178 -32.10 26.33 -0.69
C ALA A 178 -30.65 26.65 -1.09
N GLY A 179 -30.44 26.84 -2.40
CA GLY A 179 -29.16 27.22 -2.97
C GLY A 179 -28.72 28.62 -2.54
N GLY A 180 -27.41 28.81 -2.47
CA GLY A 180 -26.76 30.09 -2.20
C GLY A 180 -25.32 30.05 -2.73
N GLN A 181 -25.01 31.07 -3.52
CA GLN A 181 -23.78 31.25 -4.31
C GLN A 181 -22.55 31.58 -3.45
N ALA A 182 -21.37 31.38 -4.05
CA ALA A 182 -20.04 31.57 -3.48
C ALA A 182 -19.83 32.93 -2.80
N ASP A 183 -19.19 32.90 -1.63
CA ASP A 183 -18.33 33.98 -1.14
C ASP A 183 -17.27 33.47 -0.15
N SER A 184 -16.18 34.22 -0.11
CA SER A 184 -14.85 33.88 0.37
C SER A 184 -14.68 33.92 1.90
N LEU A 185 -13.76 33.06 2.37
CA LEU A 185 -12.98 33.19 3.61
C LEU A 185 -13.69 33.09 4.96
N SER A 186 -13.64 31.89 5.57
CA SER A 186 -13.35 31.80 7.01
C SER A 186 -12.46 30.59 7.28
N LYS A 187 -11.29 30.91 7.80
CA LYS A 187 -10.26 29.99 8.30
C LYS A 187 -10.83 29.20 9.48
N GLY A 188 -11.57 28.13 9.18
CA GLY A 188 -11.95 27.09 10.12
C GLY A 188 -10.95 25.95 10.00
N ALA A 189 -9.89 26.01 10.79
CA ALA A 189 -8.87 24.97 10.87
C ALA A 189 -9.50 23.64 11.30
N PHE A 190 -9.88 22.79 10.34
CA PHE A 190 -9.83 21.35 10.53
C PHE A 190 -8.36 20.96 10.56
N SER A 191 -7.80 21.11 11.76
CA SER A 191 -6.50 20.58 12.14
C SER A 191 -6.50 19.07 11.91
N LEU A 192 -6.05 18.64 10.73
CA LEU A 192 -5.68 17.27 10.41
C LEU A 192 -4.31 16.92 11.03
N LEU A 193 -4.09 17.31 12.29
CA LEU A 193 -3.00 16.83 13.14
C LEU A 193 -3.12 15.33 13.49
N SER A 194 -4.09 14.60 12.93
CA SER A 194 -4.30 13.17 13.22
C SER A 194 -3.53 12.19 12.34
N TRP A 195 -2.80 12.64 11.31
CA TRP A 195 -1.87 11.76 10.57
C TRP A 195 -0.41 11.91 11.01
N GLN A 196 -0.07 12.96 11.76
CA GLN A 196 1.25 13.09 12.41
C GLN A 196 1.35 12.34 13.73
N THR A 197 0.24 11.93 14.36
CA THR A 197 0.27 11.01 15.51
C THR A 197 0.48 9.54 15.11
N LEU A 198 0.60 9.22 13.82
CA LEU A 198 1.06 7.91 13.34
C LEU A 198 2.43 7.94 12.65
N LEU A 199 3.05 9.11 12.47
CA LEU A 199 4.37 9.25 11.82
C LEU A 199 5.39 10.13 12.57
N LEU A 200 5.08 10.59 13.80
CA LEU A 200 6.09 11.03 14.76
C LEU A 200 6.27 10.04 15.91
N ALA A 201 6.30 8.75 15.60
CA ALA A 201 7.19 7.85 16.32
C ALA A 201 8.56 7.92 15.64
N SER A 202 9.38 8.89 16.04
CA SER A 202 10.84 8.85 15.86
C SER A 202 11.50 7.66 16.59
N TRP A 203 10.70 6.69 17.07
CA TRP A 203 11.01 5.55 17.92
C TRP A 203 10.04 4.39 17.59
N GLY A 204 9.93 4.03 16.30
CA GLY A 204 9.07 2.93 15.83
C GLY A 204 9.76 1.94 14.89
N PHE A 205 11.09 1.94 14.85
CA PHE A 205 11.93 1.02 14.06
C PHE A 205 12.21 -0.33 14.75
N TRP A 206 11.41 -0.70 15.74
CA TRP A 206 11.47 -1.99 16.41
C TRP A 206 10.05 -2.50 16.63
N LEU A 207 9.66 -3.52 15.85
CA LEU A 207 8.67 -4.58 16.11
C LEU A 207 8.04 -5.03 14.78
N LEU A 208 8.78 -5.81 13.99
CA LEU A 208 8.64 -7.26 13.97
C LEU A 208 9.56 -7.81 12.87
N GLU A 209 10.86 -7.80 13.18
CA GLU A 209 11.86 -8.62 12.51
C GLU A 209 11.51 -10.09 12.79
N THR A 210 10.76 -10.74 11.90
CA THR A 210 10.67 -12.21 11.89
C THR A 210 10.72 -12.72 10.45
N ARG A 211 11.92 -13.21 10.10
CA ARG A 211 12.27 -14.22 9.10
C ARG A 211 11.66 -14.09 7.69
N ILE A 212 12.55 -13.75 6.76
CA ILE A 212 12.62 -14.39 5.43
C ILE A 212 13.07 -15.85 5.61
#